data_AF-A0A8J8AJB9-F1
#
_entry.id   AF-A0A8J8AJB9-F1
#
_cell.length_a   1.000
_cell.length_b   1.000
_cell.length_c   1.000
_cell.angle_alpha   90.00
_cell.angle_beta   90.00
_cell.angle_gamma   90.00
#
_symmetry.space_group_name_H-M   'P 1'
#
loop_
_entity.id
_entity.type
_entity.pdbx_description
1 polymer ?
#
loop_
_entity_poly.entity_id
_entity_poly.type
_entity_poly.pdbx_seq_one_letter_code
_entity_poly.pdbx_strand_id
1 'polypeptide(L)'
;MKWESMLTWAGLGSFLGFAVAAGLYSPRGGENYIYLIYVGLALGLAAGAKYPVRTRASAYAFPIGFMATSILAGLWMVKSTAQNDIYAFLAVVAVVLVITGSSGFLDMFLTPITYFGGFVLAMLVFRGYQPLQGSEGAVMGLFMVGVMGSILAFLAVFSRWLFEASKSIVVRR
;
A
#
# COMPACT_ATOMS: atom_id res chain seq x y z
N MET A 1 -10.05 -7.73 -15.00
CA MET A 1 -10.07 -6.44 -15.73
C MET A 1 -10.83 -5.33 -15.00
N LYS A 2 -12.16 -5.37 -14.78
CA LYS A 2 -12.84 -4.27 -14.07
C LYS A 2 -12.41 -4.11 -12.60
N TRP A 3 -12.31 -5.23 -11.88
CA TRP A 3 -11.93 -5.21 -10.45
C TRP A 3 -10.49 -4.72 -10.22
N GLU A 4 -9.53 -5.10 -11.08
CA GLU A 4 -8.13 -4.68 -10.96
C GLU A 4 -8.02 -3.15 -11.05
N SER A 5 -8.69 -2.57 -12.04
CA SER A 5 -8.79 -1.12 -12.18
C SER A 5 -9.39 -0.49 -10.92
N MET A 6 -10.52 -1.02 -10.43
CA MET A 6 -11.17 -0.50 -9.22
C MET A 6 -10.25 -0.54 -8.01
N LEU A 7 -9.47 -1.59 -7.80
CA LEU A 7 -8.52 -1.68 -6.67
C LEU A 7 -7.34 -0.75 -6.82
N THR A 8 -6.78 -0.62 -8.02
CA THR A 8 -5.70 0.35 -8.29
C THR A 8 -6.18 1.77 -8.01
N TRP A 9 -7.37 2.13 -8.51
CA TRP A 9 -7.93 3.46 -8.25
C TRP A 9 -8.36 3.65 -6.80
N ALA A 10 -8.83 2.60 -6.12
CA ALA A 10 -9.12 2.63 -4.68
C ALA A 10 -7.86 2.97 -3.87
N GLY A 11 -6.75 2.25 -4.12
CA GLY A 11 -5.48 2.53 -3.46
C GLY A 11 -4.95 3.94 -3.75
N LEU A 12 -4.99 4.36 -5.02
CA LEU A 12 -4.59 5.72 -5.41
C LEU A 12 -5.48 6.79 -4.73
N GLY A 13 -6.79 6.56 -4.70
CA GLY A 13 -7.76 7.44 -4.07
C GLY A 13 -7.54 7.56 -2.56
N SER A 14 -7.34 6.43 -1.86
CA SER A 14 -7.00 6.43 -0.43
C SER A 14 -5.69 7.18 -0.15
N PHE A 15 -4.67 6.99 -0.98
CA PHE A 15 -3.41 7.74 -0.88
C PHE A 15 -3.63 9.25 -1.06
N LEU A 16 -4.37 9.68 -2.09
CA LEU A 16 -4.65 11.10 -2.34
C LEU A 16 -5.47 11.70 -1.20
N GLY A 17 -6.46 10.98 -0.69
CA GLY A 17 -7.23 11.37 0.49
C GLY A 17 -6.35 11.58 1.71
N PHE A 18 -5.39 10.68 1.95
CA PHE A 18 -4.37 10.84 2.98
C PHE A 18 -3.48 12.08 2.75
N ALA A 19 -2.97 12.27 1.53
CA ALA A 19 -2.08 13.39 1.21
C ALA A 19 -2.76 14.74 1.45
N VAL A 20 -4.04 14.86 1.04
CA VAL A 20 -4.85 16.06 1.33
C VAL A 20 -5.10 16.20 2.83
N ALA A 21 -5.46 15.12 3.52
CA ALA A 21 -5.67 15.14 4.98
C ALA A 21 -4.41 15.63 5.72
N ALA A 22 -3.24 15.10 5.37
CA ALA A 22 -1.96 15.51 5.94
C ALA A 22 -1.63 16.98 5.64
N GLY A 23 -1.86 17.43 4.40
CA GLY A 23 -1.67 18.82 4.01
C GLY A 23 -2.63 19.81 4.71
N LEU A 24 -3.85 19.37 5.03
CA LEU A 24 -4.85 20.18 5.76
C LEU A 24 -4.74 20.07 7.28
N TYR A 25 -4.01 19.08 7.80
CA TYR A 25 -3.77 18.96 9.23
C TYR A 25 -2.95 20.14 9.74
N SER A 26 -1.90 20.54 9.01
CA SER A 26 -1.01 21.65 9.39
C SER A 26 -1.71 23.01 9.52
N PRO A 27 -2.64 23.43 8.63
CA PRO A 27 -3.23 24.77 8.69
C PRO A 27 -4.50 24.86 9.56
N ARG A 28 -5.19 23.75 9.86
CA ARG A 28 -6.54 23.79 10.45
C ARG A 28 -6.74 22.94 11.70
N GLY A 29 -5.79 22.08 12.07
CA GLY A 29 -5.80 21.31 13.33
C GLY A 29 -7.00 20.35 13.51
N GLY A 30 -7.79 20.11 12.47
CA GLY A 30 -8.99 19.29 12.56
C GLY A 30 -8.70 17.80 12.39
N GLU A 31 -8.87 16.99 13.43
CA GLU A 31 -8.66 15.54 13.34
C GLU A 31 -9.63 14.83 12.37
N ASN A 32 -10.75 15.47 12.02
CA ASN A 32 -11.75 14.92 11.11
C ASN A 32 -11.27 14.82 9.66
N TYR A 33 -10.19 15.53 9.27
CA TYR A 33 -9.68 15.47 7.91
C TYR A 33 -9.14 14.09 7.53
N ILE A 34 -8.79 13.24 8.50
CA ILE A 34 -8.32 11.87 8.23
C ILE A 34 -9.39 11.02 7.50
N TYR A 35 -10.67 11.34 7.65
CA TYR A 35 -11.76 10.65 6.93
C TYR A 35 -11.77 10.95 5.42
N LEU A 36 -10.98 11.92 4.95
CA LEU A 36 -10.75 12.12 3.51
C LEU A 36 -10.13 10.89 2.85
N ILE A 37 -9.49 9.99 3.61
CA ILE A 37 -9.04 8.68 3.10
C ILE A 37 -10.22 7.84 2.59
N TYR A 38 -11.34 7.79 3.33
CA TYR A 38 -12.54 7.08 2.89
C TYR A 38 -13.23 7.79 1.72
N VAL A 39 -13.25 9.12 1.72
CA VAL A 39 -13.75 9.90 0.57
C VAL A 39 -12.92 9.59 -0.67
N GLY A 40 -11.59 9.61 -0.54
CA GLY A 40 -10.65 9.24 -1.60
C GLY A 40 -10.86 7.81 -2.08
N LEU A 41 -11.04 6.85 -1.17
CA LEU A 41 -11.39 5.47 -1.50
C LEU A 41 -12.66 5.38 -2.36
N ALA A 42 -13.74 6.03 -1.93
CA ALA A 42 -15.02 6.01 -2.63
C ALA A 42 -14.92 6.64 -4.03
N LEU A 43 -14.24 7.80 -4.14
CA LEU A 43 -13.98 8.46 -5.41
C LEU A 43 -13.08 7.61 -6.32
N GLY A 44 -12.07 6.95 -5.76
CA GLY A 44 -11.21 6.00 -6.47
C GLY A 44 -12.00 4.82 -7.05
N LEU A 45 -12.83 4.16 -6.23
CA LEU A 45 -13.70 3.07 -6.70
C LEU A 45 -14.63 3.52 -7.83
N ALA A 46 -15.26 4.69 -7.69
CA ALA A 46 -16.12 5.27 -8.73
C ALA A 46 -15.35 5.59 -10.01
N ALA A 47 -14.15 6.18 -9.89
CA ALA A 47 -13.27 6.47 -11.01
C ALA A 47 -12.83 5.17 -11.71
N GLY A 48 -12.46 4.13 -10.97
CA GLY A 48 -12.02 2.86 -11.55
C GLY A 48 -13.11 2.06 -12.25
N ALA A 49 -14.38 2.27 -11.88
CA ALA A 49 -15.53 1.74 -12.60
C ALA A 49 -15.74 2.46 -13.95
N LYS A 50 -15.41 3.75 -14.04
CA LYS A 50 -15.60 4.58 -15.24
C LYS A 50 -14.37 4.60 -16.17
N TYR A 51 -13.17 4.56 -15.61
CA TYR A 51 -11.89 4.70 -16.31
C TYR A 51 -11.05 3.42 -16.12
N PRO A 52 -11.28 2.37 -16.92
CA PRO A 52 -10.58 1.09 -16.77
C PRO A 52 -9.10 1.22 -17.11
N VAL A 53 -8.23 0.85 -16.17
CA VAL A 53 -6.78 0.80 -16.37
C VAL A 53 -6.31 -0.66 -16.30
N ARG A 54 -5.43 -1.05 -17.24
CA ARG A 54 -4.78 -2.37 -17.24
C ARG A 54 -3.58 -2.36 -16.31
N THR A 55 -3.81 -2.70 -15.06
CA THR A 55 -2.80 -2.82 -13.99
C THR A 55 -2.94 -4.18 -13.33
N ARG A 56 -1.83 -4.78 -12.90
CA ARG A 56 -1.85 -6.04 -12.15
C ARG A 56 -1.20 -5.83 -10.78
N ALA A 57 0.08 -5.48 -10.76
CA ALA A 57 0.83 -5.30 -9.52
C ALA A 57 0.17 -4.28 -8.59
N SER A 58 -0.27 -3.15 -9.12
CA SER A 58 -0.93 -2.09 -8.35
C SER A 58 -2.27 -2.52 -7.75
N ALA A 59 -3.03 -3.33 -8.49
CA ALA A 59 -4.31 -3.83 -8.03
C ALA A 59 -4.16 -4.77 -6.83
N TYR A 60 -3.11 -5.59 -6.81
CA TYR A 60 -2.78 -6.46 -5.68
C TYR A 60 -2.03 -5.72 -4.57
N ALA A 61 -1.25 -4.69 -4.89
CA ALA A 61 -0.49 -3.92 -3.92
C ALA A 61 -1.40 -3.26 -2.88
N PHE A 62 -2.56 -2.74 -3.30
CA PHE A 62 -3.56 -2.17 -2.39
C PHE A 62 -4.03 -3.13 -1.29
N PRO A 63 -4.65 -4.30 -1.60
CA PRO A 63 -5.05 -5.24 -0.57
C PRO A 63 -3.86 -5.84 0.18
N ILE A 64 -2.69 -6.01 -0.46
CA ILE A 64 -1.48 -6.47 0.24
C ILE A 64 -1.06 -5.46 1.31
N GLY A 65 -1.02 -4.16 1.00
CA GLY A 65 -0.67 -3.12 1.98
C GLY A 65 -1.67 -3.07 3.14
N PHE A 66 -2.97 -3.20 2.84
CA PHE A 66 -4.01 -3.28 3.85
C PHE A 66 -3.86 -4.52 4.74
N MET A 67 -3.69 -5.70 4.14
CA MET A 67 -3.54 -6.97 4.87
C MET A 67 -2.25 -7.00 5.68
N ALA A 68 -1.13 -6.54 5.12
CA ALA A 68 0.16 -6.52 5.80
C ALA A 68 0.07 -5.68 7.08
N THR A 69 -0.53 -4.50 6.97
CA THR A 69 -0.76 -3.60 8.10
C THR A 69 -1.73 -4.22 9.10
N SER A 70 -2.82 -4.83 8.64
CA SER A 70 -3.84 -5.43 9.52
C SER A 70 -3.33 -6.67 10.27
N ILE A 71 -2.54 -7.52 9.61
CA ILE A 71 -1.91 -8.69 10.21
C ILE A 71 -0.92 -8.24 11.27
N LEU A 72 -0.05 -7.28 10.96
CA LEU A 72 0.90 -6.77 11.94
C LEU A 72 0.19 -6.11 13.12
N ALA A 73 -0.84 -5.31 12.86
CA ALA A 73 -1.69 -4.72 13.90
C ALA A 73 -2.31 -5.80 14.79
N GLY A 74 -2.88 -6.85 14.20
CA GLY A 74 -3.46 -7.99 14.92
C GLY A 74 -2.43 -8.78 15.73
N LEU A 75 -1.23 -9.02 15.17
CA LEU A 75 -0.13 -9.69 15.89
C LEU A 75 0.29 -8.89 17.13
N TRP A 76 0.35 -7.56 17.00
CA TRP A 76 0.64 -6.66 18.12
C TRP A 76 -0.41 -6.69 19.24
N MET A 77 -1.66 -7.08 18.94
CA MET A 77 -2.70 -7.25 19.97
C MET A 77 -2.42 -8.45 20.88
N VAL A 78 -1.65 -9.43 20.41
CA VAL A 78 -1.41 -10.70 21.11
C VAL A 78 0.01 -10.78 21.67
N LYS A 79 0.99 -10.18 21.00
CA LYS A 79 2.39 -10.14 21.44
C LYS A 79 3.10 -8.88 20.98
N SER A 80 4.08 -8.43 21.77
CA SER A 80 5.04 -7.43 21.27
C SER A 80 5.82 -8.01 20.08
N THR A 81 5.94 -7.24 19.01
CA THR A 81 6.64 -7.69 17.79
C THR A 81 8.01 -7.03 17.75
N ALA A 82 9.07 -7.83 17.70
CA ALA A 82 10.42 -7.29 17.64
C ALA A 82 10.71 -6.70 16.25
N GLN A 83 11.69 -5.81 16.16
CA GLN A 83 12.08 -5.19 14.88
C GLN A 83 12.51 -6.23 13.83
N ASN A 84 13.19 -7.30 14.26
CA ASN A 84 13.59 -8.40 13.38
C ASN A 84 12.38 -9.12 12.77
N ASP A 85 11.29 -9.26 13.53
CA ASP A 85 10.05 -9.89 13.04
C ASP A 85 9.39 -9.03 11.97
N ILE A 86 9.46 -7.69 12.12
CA ILE A 86 8.95 -6.73 11.12
C ILE A 86 9.74 -6.84 9.82
N TYR A 87 11.07 -6.97 9.87
CA TYR A 87 11.88 -7.17 8.67
C TYR A 87 11.63 -8.51 7.98
N ALA A 88 11.51 -9.59 8.75
CA ALA A 88 11.14 -10.90 8.19
C ALA A 88 9.77 -10.84 7.51
N PHE A 89 8.80 -10.16 8.14
CA PHE A 89 7.48 -9.95 7.57
C PHE A 89 7.53 -9.13 6.26
N LEU A 90 8.29 -8.04 6.23
CA LEU A 90 8.51 -7.25 5.03
C LEU A 90 9.18 -8.03 3.90
N ALA A 91 10.10 -8.95 4.22
CA ALA A 91 10.69 -9.84 3.22
C ALA A 91 9.64 -10.75 2.56
N VAL A 92 8.71 -11.30 3.35
CA VAL A 92 7.59 -12.09 2.81
C VAL A 92 6.70 -11.24 1.90
N VAL A 93 6.34 -10.03 2.33
CA VAL A 93 5.56 -9.08 1.52
C VAL A 93 6.26 -8.76 0.20
N ALA A 94 7.57 -8.52 0.23
CA ALA A 94 8.36 -8.29 -0.97
C ALA A 94 8.34 -9.49 -1.93
N VAL A 95 8.50 -10.72 -1.42
CA VAL A 95 8.43 -11.95 -2.22
C VAL A 95 7.06 -12.10 -2.89
N VAL A 96 5.97 -11.86 -2.16
CA VAL A 96 4.61 -11.91 -2.73
C VAL A 96 4.48 -10.90 -3.88
N LEU A 97 4.97 -9.67 -3.70
CA LEU A 97 4.92 -8.63 -4.73
C LEU A 97 5.80 -8.93 -5.94
N VAL A 98 6.97 -9.54 -5.75
CA VAL A 98 7.80 -10.05 -6.85
C VAL A 98 7.01 -11.08 -7.66
N ILE A 99 6.27 -12.00 -7.03
CA ILE A 99 5.54 -13.08 -7.72
C ILE A 99 4.34 -12.56 -8.53
N THR A 100 3.74 -11.43 -8.14
CA THR A 100 2.59 -10.85 -8.86
C THR A 100 2.95 -10.40 -10.28
N GLY A 101 4.11 -9.75 -10.45
CA GLY A 101 4.57 -9.21 -11.73
C GLY A 101 3.82 -7.96 -12.19
N SER A 102 4.50 -7.14 -12.99
CA SER A 102 3.96 -5.89 -13.56
C SER A 102 3.26 -6.14 -14.90
N SER A 103 2.19 -5.41 -15.18
CA SER A 103 1.59 -5.37 -16.52
C SER A 103 2.20 -4.30 -17.45
N GLY A 104 3.11 -3.46 -16.95
CA GLY A 104 3.78 -2.43 -17.76
C GLY A 104 4.39 -1.29 -16.93
N PHE A 105 4.98 -0.30 -17.62
CA PHE A 105 5.68 0.83 -16.98
C PHE A 105 4.83 1.58 -15.96
N LEU A 106 3.58 1.93 -16.31
CA LEU A 106 2.66 2.63 -15.40
C LEU A 106 2.38 1.85 -14.11
N ASP A 107 2.25 0.53 -14.20
CA ASP A 107 1.94 -0.36 -13.07
C ASP A 107 3.07 -0.36 -12.03
N MET A 108 4.33 -0.21 -12.45
CA MET A 108 5.46 -0.07 -11.52
C MET A 108 5.37 1.17 -10.63
N PHE A 109 4.96 2.32 -11.17
CA PHE A 109 4.87 3.56 -10.39
C PHE A 109 3.62 3.61 -9.53
N LEU A 110 2.53 3.00 -9.97
CA LEU A 110 1.28 2.94 -9.21
C LEU A 110 1.37 1.94 -8.04
N THR A 111 2.19 0.88 -8.14
CA THR A 111 2.35 -0.13 -7.08
C THR A 111 2.70 0.44 -5.70
N PRO A 112 3.78 1.24 -5.51
CA PRO A 112 4.12 1.79 -4.19
C PRO A 112 3.03 2.70 -3.63
N ILE A 113 2.35 3.46 -4.49
CA ILE A 113 1.29 4.40 -4.12
C ILE A 113 0.04 3.64 -3.66
N THR A 114 -0.36 2.62 -4.42
CA THR A 114 -1.52 1.79 -4.11
C THR A 114 -1.30 0.94 -2.85
N TYR A 115 -0.09 0.40 -2.66
CA TYR A 115 0.31 -0.24 -1.40
C TYR A 115 0.14 0.73 -0.21
N PHE A 116 0.67 1.95 -0.34
CA PHE A 116 0.55 2.95 0.70
C PHE A 116 -0.91 3.31 0.98
N GLY A 117 -1.72 3.40 -0.07
CA GLY A 117 -3.17 3.57 0.01
C GLY A 117 -3.86 2.51 0.88
N GLY A 118 -3.43 1.25 0.76
CA GLY A 118 -3.91 0.14 1.60
C GLY A 118 -3.47 0.27 3.05
N PHE A 119 -2.21 0.65 3.27
CA PHE A 119 -1.67 0.93 4.59
C PHE A 119 -2.43 2.05 5.32
N VAL A 120 -2.63 3.22 4.69
CA VAL A 120 -3.34 4.35 5.34
C VAL A 120 -4.79 4.03 5.62
N LEU A 121 -5.43 3.24 4.74
CA LEU A 121 -6.78 2.75 4.98
C LEU A 121 -6.83 1.84 6.21
N ALA A 122 -5.89 0.89 6.34
CA ALA A 122 -5.80 0.03 7.52
C ALA A 122 -5.54 0.85 8.79
N MET A 123 -4.61 1.81 8.75
CA MET A 123 -4.34 2.70 9.89
C MET A 123 -5.59 3.48 10.34
N LEU A 124 -6.43 3.92 9.39
CA LEU A 124 -7.70 4.57 9.70
C LEU A 124 -8.72 3.59 10.29
N VAL A 125 -8.79 2.35 9.80
CA VAL A 125 -9.67 1.29 10.36
C VAL A 125 -9.31 0.99 11.82
N PHE A 126 -8.03 0.95 12.16
CA PHE A 126 -7.55 0.73 13.52
C PHE A 126 -7.44 2.03 14.35
N ARG A 127 -7.99 3.15 13.87
CA ARG A 127 -7.97 4.41 14.61
C ARG A 127 -8.73 4.27 15.94
N GLY A 128 -8.14 4.79 17.02
CA GLY A 128 -8.74 4.78 18.36
C GLY A 128 -8.49 3.50 19.14
N TYR A 129 -7.76 2.53 18.56
CA TYR A 129 -7.38 1.32 19.27
C TYR A 129 -6.14 1.56 20.14
N GLN A 130 -6.38 1.76 21.44
CA GLN A 130 -5.34 2.16 22.41
C GLN A 130 -4.08 1.28 22.43
N PRO A 131 -4.14 -0.06 22.36
CA PRO A 131 -2.92 -0.87 22.40
C PRO A 131 -1.95 -0.60 21.25
N LEU A 132 -2.45 -0.16 20.09
CA LEU A 132 -1.62 0.21 18.94
C LEU A 132 -1.17 1.67 18.98
N GLN A 133 -1.95 2.57 19.57
CA GLN A 133 -1.68 4.01 19.59
C GLN A 133 -0.93 4.48 20.85
N GLY A 134 -0.97 3.69 21.92
CA GLY A 134 -0.28 3.97 23.18
C GLY A 134 1.15 3.43 23.27
N SER A 135 1.62 2.70 22.25
CA SER A 135 2.97 2.14 22.19
C SER A 135 3.74 2.73 21.01
N GLU A 136 4.81 3.48 21.31
CA GLU A 136 5.69 4.06 20.29
C GLU A 136 6.26 3.00 19.33
N GLY A 137 6.60 1.82 19.87
CA GLY A 137 7.08 0.69 19.06
C GLY A 137 6.03 0.13 18.09
N ALA A 138 4.76 0.09 18.49
CA ALA A 138 3.68 -0.36 17.61
C ALA A 138 3.41 0.65 16.49
N VAL A 139 3.39 1.95 16.81
CA VAL A 139 3.23 3.02 15.81
C VAL A 139 4.39 3.01 14.82
N MET A 140 5.63 2.96 15.31
CA MET A 140 6.82 2.94 14.48
C MET A 140 6.87 1.68 13.60
N GLY A 141 6.53 0.52 14.15
CA GLY A 141 6.51 -0.74 13.39
C GLY A 141 5.46 -0.76 12.28
N LEU A 142 4.26 -0.25 12.54
CA LEU A 142 3.22 -0.11 11.52
C LEU A 142 3.63 0.89 10.43
N PHE A 143 4.25 2.01 10.82
CA PHE A 143 4.77 2.99 9.87
C PHE A 143 5.89 2.41 9.00
N MET A 144 6.77 1.60 9.60
CA MET A 144 7.83 0.89 8.91
C MET A 144 7.23 -0.05 7.84
N VAL A 145 6.20 -0.82 8.18
CA VAL A 145 5.52 -1.70 7.22
C VAL A 145 4.79 -0.93 6.11
N GLY A 146 4.24 0.25 6.42
CA GLY A 146 3.66 1.14 5.43
C GLY A 146 4.69 1.71 4.46
N VAL A 147 5.66 2.46 4.98
CA VAL A 147 6.65 3.20 4.17
C VAL A 147 7.66 2.26 3.52
N MET A 148 8.32 1.40 4.29
CA MET A 148 9.29 0.46 3.72
C MET A 148 8.60 -0.57 2.83
N GLY A 149 7.39 -1.00 3.18
CA GLY A 149 6.60 -1.87 2.33
C GLY A 149 6.32 -1.26 0.95
N SER A 150 5.98 0.03 0.89
CA SER A 150 5.84 0.75 -0.40
C SER A 150 7.13 0.78 -1.20
N ILE A 151 8.26 1.07 -0.56
CA ILE A 151 9.58 1.09 -1.22
C ILE A 151 9.92 -0.31 -1.76
N LEU A 152 9.72 -1.34 -0.94
CA LEU A 152 9.95 -2.74 -1.33
C LEU A 152 9.00 -3.17 -2.45
N ALA A 153 7.75 -2.71 -2.45
CA ALA A 153 6.80 -2.97 -3.53
C ALA A 153 7.28 -2.40 -4.86
N PHE A 154 7.79 -1.15 -4.84
CA PHE A 154 8.43 -0.58 -6.03
C PHE A 154 9.62 -1.42 -6.48
N LEU A 155 10.57 -1.70 -5.59
CA LEU A 155 11.79 -2.45 -5.93
C LEU A 155 11.50 -3.87 -6.42
N ALA A 156 10.56 -4.57 -5.79
CA ALA A 156 10.14 -5.92 -6.17
C ALA A 156 9.60 -5.96 -7.59
N VAL A 157 8.65 -5.06 -7.89
CA VAL A 157 7.98 -5.02 -9.19
C VAL A 157 8.92 -4.49 -10.27
N PHE A 158 9.75 -3.49 -9.95
CA PHE A 158 10.78 -2.97 -10.85
C PHE A 158 11.84 -4.02 -11.19
N SER A 159 12.37 -4.73 -10.18
CA SER A 159 13.39 -5.76 -10.39
C SER A 159 12.86 -6.86 -11.31
N ARG A 160 11.64 -7.33 -11.07
CA ARG A 160 11.02 -8.33 -11.94
C ARG A 160 10.85 -7.83 -13.38
N TRP A 161 10.35 -6.61 -13.55
CA TRP A 161 10.23 -6.03 -14.88
C TRP A 161 11.58 -5.93 -15.60
N LEU A 162 12.63 -5.51 -14.90
CA LEU A 162 13.99 -5.43 -15.43
C LEU A 162 14.48 -6.83 -15.89
N PHE A 163 14.25 -7.87 -15.10
CA PHE A 163 14.57 -9.25 -15.47
C PHE A 163 13.80 -9.71 -16.71
N GLU A 164 12.49 -9.44 -16.79
CA GLU A 164 11.67 -9.80 -17.95
C GLU A 164 12.11 -9.05 -19.22
N ALA A 165 12.40 -7.76 -19.11
CA ALA A 165 12.93 -6.94 -20.20
C ALA A 165 14.29 -7.46 -20.69
N SER A 166 15.21 -7.80 -19.79
CA SER A 166 16.54 -8.32 -20.16
C SER A 166 16.46 -9.64 -20.94
N LYS A 167 15.57 -10.56 -20.54
CA LYS A 167 15.34 -11.82 -21.27
C LYS A 167 14.86 -11.58 -22.70
N SER A 168 13.97 -10.60 -22.90
CA SER A 168 13.45 -10.27 -24.23
C SER A 168 14.51 -9.71 -25.19
N ILE A 169 15.58 -9.10 -24.66
CA ILE A 169 16.70 -8.56 -25.45
C ILE A 169 17.63 -9.70 -25.90
N VAL A 170 17.86 -10.69 -25.04
CA VAL A 170 18.72 -11.84 -25.34
C VAL A 170 18.10 -12.75 -26.40
N VAL A 171 16.78 -12.93 -26.41
CA VAL A 171 16.08 -13.82 -27.36
C VAL A 171 15.96 -13.22 -28.78
N ARG A 172 16.18 -11.90 -28.95
CA ARG A 172 16.12 -11.21 -30.24
C ARG A 172 17.49 -10.99 -30.91
N ARG A 173 18.57 -11.49 -30.32
CA ARG A 173 19.92 -11.54 -30.93
C ARG A 173 20.23 -12.96 -31.36
#